data_AF-A0A535XM16-F1
#
_entry.id   AF-A0A535XM16-F1
#
_cell.length_a   1.000
_cell.length_b   1.000
_cell.length_c   1.000
_cell.angle_alpha   90.00
_cell.angle_beta   90.00
_cell.angle_gamma   90.00
#
_symmetry.space_group_name_H-M   'P 1'
#
loop_
_entity.id
_entity.type
_entity.pdbx_description
1 polymer ?
#
loop_
_entity_poly.entity_id
_entity_poly.type
_entity_poly.pdbx_seq_one_letter_code
_entity_poly.pdbx_strand_id
1 'polypeptide(L)'
;MITPSDAAHKPAREIADPKELLLGYLDYYRSVITRKIEGLAGSDLSRSRVPSGWTPLELVKHLTYMEERWLRWGFMAEQIQSPHGDEDEAGRWHVAPEETAAELIGALHAVGERTRRIVSQAELTDIAAPGGRFSEGDSGPRPTLGWILMYVLQEYARHAGHLDIARELIDHATGE
;
A
#
# COMPACT_ATOMS: atom_id res chain seq x y z
N MET A 1 -22.75 -3.50 -2.59
CA MET A 1 -22.50 -4.01 -3.95
C MET A 1 -21.57 -3.04 -4.63
N ILE A 2 -20.26 -3.34 -4.63
CA ILE A 2 -19.28 -2.57 -5.39
C ILE A 2 -19.32 -3.15 -6.80
N THR A 3 -19.71 -2.33 -7.78
CA THR A 3 -19.78 -2.71 -9.19
C THR A 3 -18.38 -3.01 -9.73
N PRO A 4 -18.20 -4.10 -10.51
CA PRO A 4 -16.94 -4.39 -11.18
C PRO A 4 -16.79 -3.47 -12.41
N SER A 5 -16.37 -2.21 -12.23
CA SER A 5 -15.95 -1.31 -13.32
C SER A 5 -15.37 0.05 -12.88
N ASP A 6 -14.65 0.17 -11.75
CA ASP A 6 -13.83 1.36 -11.46
C ASP A 6 -12.36 0.96 -11.31
N ALA A 7 -11.85 0.19 -12.27
CA ALA A 7 -10.41 0.01 -12.38
C ALA A 7 -9.80 1.39 -12.66
N ALA A 8 -9.11 1.96 -11.66
CA ALA A 8 -8.33 3.17 -11.86
C ALA A 8 -7.37 2.91 -13.02
N HIS A 9 -7.47 3.75 -14.06
CA HIS A 9 -6.54 3.74 -15.17
C HIS A 9 -5.28 4.49 -14.75
N LYS A 10 -4.16 4.26 -15.47
CA LYS A 10 -2.98 5.11 -15.30
C LYS A 10 -3.39 6.58 -15.49
N PRO A 11 -2.78 7.51 -14.74
CA PRO A 11 -3.04 8.94 -14.92
C PRO A 11 -2.90 9.37 -16.39
N ALA A 12 -3.74 10.31 -16.81
CA ALA A 12 -3.70 10.83 -18.17
C ALA A 12 -2.36 11.51 -18.46
N ARG A 13 -1.88 11.43 -19.70
CA ARG A 13 -0.52 11.88 -20.09
C ARG A 13 -0.34 13.40 -20.00
N GLU A 14 -1.45 14.12 -20.03
CA GLU A 14 -1.55 15.57 -19.98
C GLU A 14 -1.54 16.16 -18.56
N ILE A 15 -1.67 15.33 -17.52
CA ILE A 15 -1.58 15.80 -16.13
C ILE A 15 -0.14 16.27 -15.88
N ALA A 16 0.01 17.55 -15.53
CA ALA A 16 1.30 18.17 -15.28
C ALA A 16 1.60 18.38 -13.79
N ASP A 17 0.56 18.42 -12.93
CA ASP A 17 0.75 18.57 -11.49
C ASP A 17 1.32 17.27 -10.89
N PRO A 18 2.55 17.29 -10.32
CA PRO A 18 3.14 16.11 -9.69
C PRO A 18 2.28 15.54 -8.56
N LYS A 19 1.53 16.37 -7.83
CA LYS A 19 0.66 15.93 -6.73
C LYS A 19 -0.50 15.09 -7.27
N GLU A 20 -1.15 15.56 -8.33
CA GLU A 20 -2.21 14.82 -9.02
C GLU A 20 -1.68 13.53 -9.67
N LEU A 21 -0.49 13.57 -10.28
CA LEU A 21 0.16 12.38 -10.85
C LEU A 21 0.43 11.30 -9.78
N LEU A 22 1.00 11.69 -8.64
CA LEU A 22 1.29 10.77 -7.54
C LEU A 22 0.02 10.12 -7.01
N LEU A 23 -1.01 10.91 -6.72
CA LEU A 23 -2.30 10.38 -6.24
C LEU A 23 -2.95 9.45 -7.26
N GLY A 24 -2.94 9.83 -8.55
CA GLY A 24 -3.52 8.99 -9.60
C GLY A 24 -2.76 7.67 -9.79
N TYR A 25 -1.42 7.67 -9.70
CA TYR A 25 -0.65 6.44 -9.78
C TYR A 25 -0.84 5.54 -8.55
N LEU A 26 -0.98 6.12 -7.35
CA LEU A 26 -1.30 5.34 -6.16
C LEU A 26 -2.66 4.63 -6.29
N ASP A 27 -3.67 5.33 -6.80
CA ASP A 27 -4.99 4.72 -7.08
C ASP A 27 -4.90 3.63 -8.14
N TYR A 28 -4.16 3.89 -9.23
CA TYR A 28 -3.87 2.89 -10.24
C TYR A 28 -3.26 1.63 -9.61
N TYR A 29 -2.20 1.76 -8.80
CA TYR A 29 -1.56 0.59 -8.22
C TYR A 29 -2.43 -0.11 -7.18
N ARG A 30 -3.23 0.57 -6.35
CA ARG A 30 -4.20 -0.12 -5.48
C ARG A 30 -5.21 -0.96 -6.29
N SER A 31 -5.66 -0.44 -7.43
CA SER A 31 -6.52 -1.19 -8.36
C SER A 31 -5.78 -2.39 -8.97
N VAL A 32 -4.50 -2.25 -9.30
CA VAL A 32 -3.64 -3.35 -9.80
C VAL A 32 -3.53 -4.45 -8.75
N ILE A 33 -3.22 -4.09 -7.50
CA ILE A 33 -3.15 -5.04 -6.38
C ILE A 33 -4.48 -5.77 -6.22
N THR A 34 -5.60 -5.04 -6.23
CA THR A 34 -6.94 -5.63 -6.14
C THR A 34 -7.18 -6.67 -7.25
N ARG A 35 -6.92 -6.32 -8.51
CA ARG A 35 -7.09 -7.24 -9.65
C ARG A 35 -6.23 -8.50 -9.56
N LYS A 36 -5.00 -8.39 -9.03
CA LYS A 36 -4.10 -9.54 -8.88
C LYS A 36 -4.58 -10.50 -7.79
N ILE A 37 -5.34 -10.02 -6.82
CA ILE A 37 -5.89 -10.82 -5.72
C ILE A 37 -7.25 -11.41 -6.10
N GLU A 38 -8.05 -10.68 -6.87
CA GLU A 38 -9.33 -11.15 -7.39
C GLU A 38 -9.19 -12.43 -8.22
N GLY A 39 -10.15 -13.35 -8.02
CA GLY A 39 -10.22 -14.62 -8.73
C GLY A 39 -9.29 -15.73 -8.20
N LEU A 40 -8.37 -15.43 -7.27
CA LEU A 40 -7.59 -16.48 -6.62
C LEU A 40 -8.43 -17.27 -5.61
N ALA A 41 -8.19 -18.58 -5.53
CA ALA A 41 -8.76 -19.41 -4.48
C ALA A 41 -8.15 -19.03 -3.13
N GLY A 42 -8.92 -19.18 -2.04
CA GLY A 42 -8.44 -18.85 -0.68
C GLY A 42 -7.12 -19.56 -0.30
N SER A 43 -6.94 -20.81 -0.75
CA SER A 43 -5.69 -21.55 -0.53
C SER A 43 -4.48 -20.94 -1.24
N ASP A 44 -4.67 -20.28 -2.38
CA ASP A 44 -3.60 -19.60 -3.12
C ASP A 44 -3.26 -18.24 -2.51
N LEU A 45 -4.26 -17.57 -1.94
CA LEU A 45 -4.07 -16.31 -1.22
C LEU A 45 -3.26 -16.48 0.06
N SER A 46 -3.40 -17.62 0.72
CA SER A 46 -2.77 -17.92 2.02
C SER A 46 -1.55 -18.84 1.93
N ARG A 47 -1.05 -19.15 0.71
CA ARG A 47 0.12 -20.01 0.51
C ARG A 47 1.21 -19.27 -0.25
N SER A 48 2.42 -19.29 0.30
CA SER A 48 3.60 -18.78 -0.42
C SER A 48 3.93 -19.65 -1.61
N ARG A 49 4.31 -19.00 -2.72
CA ARG A 49 4.83 -19.64 -3.93
C ARG A 49 6.32 -19.41 -4.14
N VAL A 50 6.95 -18.68 -3.23
CA VAL A 50 8.35 -18.25 -3.36
C VAL A 50 9.15 -18.57 -2.09
N PRO A 51 10.47 -18.82 -2.20
CA PRO A 51 11.30 -19.17 -1.05
C PRO A 51 11.35 -18.11 0.05
N SER A 52 11.08 -16.84 -0.26
CA SER A 52 11.00 -15.75 0.71
C SER A 52 9.82 -15.87 1.68
N GLY A 53 8.85 -16.75 1.42
CA GLY A 53 7.85 -17.15 2.39
C GLY A 53 6.60 -16.27 2.54
N TRP A 54 6.53 -15.12 1.86
CA TRP A 54 5.33 -14.25 1.89
C TRP A 54 4.18 -14.81 1.06
N THR A 55 2.95 -14.52 1.48
CA THR A 55 1.70 -14.88 0.78
C THR A 55 1.06 -13.66 0.08
N PRO A 56 0.26 -13.85 -0.98
CA PRO A 56 -0.48 -12.74 -1.59
C PRO A 56 -1.31 -11.92 -0.58
N LEU A 57 -1.93 -12.58 0.39
CA LEU A 57 -2.75 -11.91 1.40
C LEU A 57 -1.91 -11.07 2.38
N GLU A 58 -0.78 -11.60 2.84
CA GLU A 58 0.19 -10.87 3.66
C GLU A 58 0.73 -9.62 2.95
N LEU A 59 0.97 -9.70 1.64
CA LEU A 59 1.43 -8.55 0.86
C LEU A 59 0.36 -7.45 0.78
N VAL A 60 -0.93 -7.77 0.64
CA VAL A 60 -2.01 -6.76 0.68
C VAL A 60 -2.08 -6.08 2.04
N LYS A 61 -2.01 -6.87 3.12
CA LYS A 61 -2.00 -6.33 4.48
C LYS A 61 -0.77 -5.45 4.70
N HIS A 62 0.40 -5.89 4.25
CA HIS A 62 1.62 -5.10 4.31
C HIS A 62 1.47 -3.74 3.62
N LEU A 63 0.96 -3.69 2.38
CA LEU A 63 0.78 -2.42 1.67
C LEU A 63 -0.18 -1.48 2.40
N THR A 64 -1.24 -2.03 3.00
CA THR A 64 -2.20 -1.27 3.81
C THR A 64 -1.52 -0.60 5.01
N TYR A 65 -0.76 -1.37 5.80
CA TYR A 65 -0.07 -0.86 6.98
C TYR A 65 1.13 0.03 6.61
N MET A 66 1.87 -0.31 5.55
CA MET A 66 2.99 0.49 5.04
C MET A 66 2.52 1.90 4.71
N GLU A 67 1.42 2.04 3.97
CA GLU A 67 0.90 3.35 3.61
C GLU A 67 0.39 4.13 4.84
N GLU A 68 -0.33 3.49 5.76
CA GLU A 68 -0.73 4.14 7.03
C GLU A 68 0.47 4.61 7.86
N ARG A 69 1.52 3.78 7.97
CA ARG A 69 2.76 4.13 8.68
C ARG A 69 3.42 5.38 8.11
N TRP A 70 3.38 5.55 6.79
CA TRP A 70 4.04 6.67 6.13
C TRP A 70 3.20 7.94 6.13
N LEU A 71 1.88 7.85 5.95
CA LEU A 71 1.01 9.04 5.86
C LEU A 71 0.45 9.47 7.22
N ARG A 72 -0.11 8.56 8.02
CA ARG A 72 -0.72 8.91 9.30
C ARG A 72 0.32 9.03 10.39
N TRP A 73 1.04 7.94 10.63
CA TRP A 73 2.04 7.89 11.71
C TRP A 73 3.31 8.67 11.35
N GLY A 74 3.67 8.71 10.07
CA GLY A 74 4.81 9.46 9.54
C GLY A 74 4.49 10.93 9.30
N PHE A 75 3.82 11.23 8.19
CA PHE A 75 3.61 12.62 7.77
C PHE A 75 2.79 13.44 8.79
N MET A 76 1.70 12.89 9.31
CA MET A 76 0.81 13.61 10.24
C MET A 76 1.20 13.46 11.72
N ALA A 77 2.17 12.59 12.06
CA ALA A 77 2.49 12.19 13.44
C ALA A 77 1.27 11.71 14.26
N GLU A 78 0.24 11.19 13.58
CA GLU A 78 -0.98 10.67 14.21
C GLU A 78 -0.64 9.40 15.00
N GLN A 79 -1.14 9.31 16.23
CA GLN A 79 -0.98 8.10 17.03
C GLN A 79 -1.90 7.00 16.50
N ILE A 80 -1.29 5.93 16.01
CA ILE A 80 -2.01 4.72 15.57
C ILE A 80 -1.68 3.59 16.54
N GLN A 81 -2.70 2.79 16.88
CA GLN A 81 -2.58 1.78 17.94
C GLN A 81 -1.53 0.71 17.64
N SER A 82 -1.42 0.30 16.36
CA SER A 82 -0.53 -0.80 15.96
C SER A 82 0.11 -0.49 14.60
N PRO A 83 1.16 0.35 14.55
CA PRO A 83 1.84 0.69 13.30
C PRO A 83 2.40 -0.53 12.55
N HIS A 84 2.72 -1.60 13.27
CA HIS A 84 3.26 -2.87 12.74
C HIS A 84 2.27 -4.03 12.88
N GLY A 85 0.96 -3.76 12.80
CA GLY A 85 -0.07 -4.79 12.91
C GLY A 85 -0.14 -5.78 11.72
N ASP A 86 0.67 -5.56 10.70
CA ASP A 86 0.96 -6.50 9.61
C ASP A 86 2.06 -7.52 9.96
N GLU A 87 2.72 -7.41 11.12
CA GLU A 87 3.86 -8.26 11.50
C GLU A 87 3.54 -9.16 12.70
N ASP A 88 4.12 -10.37 12.73
CA ASP A 88 4.13 -11.27 13.90
C ASP A 88 5.27 -10.90 14.89
N GLU A 89 5.38 -11.66 15.99
CA GLU A 89 6.43 -11.46 17.00
C GLU A 89 7.86 -11.62 16.46
N ALA A 90 8.03 -12.30 15.32
CA ALA A 90 9.30 -12.48 14.64
C ALA A 90 9.56 -11.41 13.57
N GLY A 91 8.66 -10.42 13.42
CA GLY A 91 8.76 -9.37 12.41
C GLY A 91 8.44 -9.85 10.99
N ARG A 92 7.81 -11.02 10.83
CA ARG A 92 7.34 -11.50 9.52
C ARG A 92 5.95 -10.99 9.26
N TRP A 93 5.62 -10.76 7.98
CA TRP A 93 4.25 -10.42 7.64
C TRP A 93 3.29 -11.54 8.04
N HIS A 94 2.14 -11.13 8.55
CA HIS A 94 1.18 -12.04 9.13
C HIS A 94 -0.26 -11.56 8.93
N VAL A 95 -1.11 -12.49 8.50
CA VAL A 95 -2.56 -12.31 8.42
C VAL A 95 -3.21 -13.29 9.39
N ALA A 96 -4.07 -12.76 10.26
CA ALA A 96 -4.79 -13.55 11.24
C ALA A 96 -5.83 -14.45 10.56
N PRO A 97 -6.17 -15.62 11.14
CA PRO A 97 -7.11 -16.58 10.52
C PRO A 97 -8.49 -16.01 10.19
N GLU A 98 -8.94 -15.01 10.93
CA GLU A 98 -10.22 -14.32 10.77
C GLU A 98 -10.21 -13.22 9.69
N GLU A 99 -9.04 -12.74 9.26
CA GLU A 99 -8.93 -11.67 8.27
C GLU A 99 -9.14 -12.23 6.86
N THR A 100 -10.06 -11.61 6.13
CA THR A 100 -10.40 -12.01 4.76
C THR A 100 -9.77 -11.11 3.71
N ALA A 101 -9.61 -11.65 2.50
CA ALA A 101 -9.15 -10.86 1.35
C ALA A 101 -10.06 -9.66 1.05
N ALA A 102 -11.38 -9.83 1.21
CA ALA A 102 -12.33 -8.74 0.99
C ALA A 102 -12.15 -7.60 2.01
N GLU A 103 -11.92 -7.93 3.28
CA GLU A 103 -11.65 -6.92 4.32
C GLU A 103 -10.33 -6.21 4.09
N LEU A 104 -9.27 -6.94 3.76
CA LEU A 104 -7.95 -6.35 3.50
C LEU A 104 -7.93 -5.47 2.24
N ILE A 105 -8.63 -5.88 1.17
CA ILE A 105 -8.83 -5.01 -0.01
C ILE A 105 -9.63 -3.76 0.37
N GLY A 106 -10.71 -3.93 1.15
CA GLY A 106 -11.50 -2.80 1.64
C GLY A 106 -10.66 -1.82 2.46
N ALA A 107 -9.79 -2.34 3.35
CA ALA A 107 -8.88 -1.55 4.14
C ALA A 107 -7.84 -0.81 3.27
N LEU A 108 -7.26 -1.47 2.28
CA LEU A 108 -6.31 -0.88 1.32
C LEU A 108 -6.92 0.36 0.63
N HIS A 109 -8.14 0.26 0.13
CA HIS A 109 -8.84 1.38 -0.51
C HIS A 109 -9.23 2.48 0.49
N ALA A 110 -9.68 2.12 1.69
CA ALA A 110 -9.99 3.09 2.75
C ALA A 110 -8.75 3.91 3.17
N VAL A 111 -7.58 3.28 3.20
CA VAL A 111 -6.29 3.95 3.40
C VAL A 111 -5.99 4.90 2.25
N GLY A 112 -6.20 4.47 1.00
CA GLY A 112 -6.04 5.33 -0.17
C GLY A 112 -6.90 6.60 -0.13
N GLU A 113 -8.17 6.47 0.25
CA GLU A 113 -9.06 7.63 0.45
C GLU A 113 -8.56 8.57 1.55
N ARG A 114 -7.94 8.02 2.61
CA ARG A 114 -7.35 8.83 3.67
C ARG A 114 -6.09 9.55 3.19
N THR A 115 -5.22 8.87 2.43
CA THR A 115 -4.04 9.47 1.81
C THR A 115 -4.44 10.62 0.90
N ARG A 116 -5.48 10.46 0.06
CA ARG A 116 -6.01 11.54 -0.77
C ARG A 116 -6.43 12.76 0.05
N ARG A 117 -7.15 12.55 1.16
CA ARG A 117 -7.54 13.66 2.06
C ARG A 117 -6.32 14.37 2.64
N ILE A 118 -5.36 13.64 3.19
CA ILE A 118 -4.12 14.21 3.76
C ILE A 118 -3.38 15.03 2.70
N VAL A 119 -3.13 14.45 1.52
CA VAL A 119 -2.34 15.09 0.46
C VAL A 119 -3.05 16.30 -0.13
N SER A 120 -4.38 16.29 -0.21
CA SER A 120 -5.14 17.45 -0.73
C SER A 120 -5.05 18.71 0.15
N GLN A 121 -4.60 18.55 1.40
CA GLN A 121 -4.51 19.62 2.40
C GLN A 121 -3.07 20.07 2.67
N ALA A 122 -2.10 19.56 1.92
CA ALA A 122 -0.68 19.80 2.13
C ALA A 122 0.06 20.01 0.81
N GLU A 123 1.23 20.64 0.89
CA GLU A 123 2.14 20.80 -0.23
C GLU A 123 3.20 19.70 -0.27
N LEU A 124 3.68 19.36 -1.47
CA LEU A 124 4.72 18.32 -1.62
C LEU A 124 6.03 18.69 -0.90
N THR A 125 6.24 19.98 -0.65
CA THR A 125 7.38 20.52 0.09
C THR A 125 7.20 20.49 1.60
N ASP A 126 6.00 20.23 2.11
CA ASP A 126 5.74 20.21 3.54
C ASP A 126 6.52 19.07 4.19
N ILE A 127 7.14 19.38 5.33
CA ILE A 127 7.94 18.44 6.10
C ILE A 127 7.02 17.69 7.06
N ALA A 128 7.19 16.36 7.14
CA ALA A 128 6.46 15.52 8.08
C ALA A 128 6.49 16.10 9.51
N ALA A 129 5.38 16.02 10.24
CA ALA A 129 5.28 16.49 11.62
C ALA A 129 6.26 15.76 12.55
N PRO A 130 6.74 16.40 13.64
CA PRO A 130 7.57 15.71 14.62
C PRO A 130 6.70 14.77 15.46
N GLY A 131 7.25 13.60 15.79
CA GLY A 131 6.55 12.54 16.51
C GLY A 131 6.09 11.41 15.60
N GLY A 132 5.34 10.47 16.18
CA GLY A 132 4.92 9.26 15.48
C GLY A 132 6.13 8.45 14.99
N ARG A 133 6.27 8.29 13.67
CA ARG A 133 7.39 7.57 13.04
C ARG A 133 8.72 8.31 13.17
N PHE A 134 8.70 9.65 13.24
CA PHE A 134 9.90 10.48 13.22
C PHE A 134 10.05 11.24 14.53
N SER A 135 10.64 10.58 15.51
CA SER A 135 10.79 11.13 16.86
C SER A 135 11.86 12.23 16.90
N GLU A 136 11.78 13.15 17.87
CA GLU A 136 12.78 14.23 18.00
C GLU A 136 14.21 13.73 18.27
N GLY A 137 14.37 12.46 18.64
CA GLY A 137 15.67 11.81 18.85
C GLY A 137 16.29 11.20 17.58
N ASP A 138 15.59 11.22 16.44
CA ASP A 138 16.09 10.63 15.21
C ASP A 138 17.20 11.51 14.60
N SER A 139 18.32 10.90 14.24
CA SER A 139 19.53 11.61 13.80
C SER A 139 19.47 12.21 12.37
N GLY A 140 18.34 12.06 11.68
CA GLY A 140 18.16 12.48 10.28
C GLY A 140 17.04 13.51 10.09
N PRO A 141 17.04 14.24 8.96
CA PRO A 141 15.94 15.16 8.65
C PRO A 141 14.64 14.38 8.42
N ARG A 142 13.53 14.96 8.89
CA ARG A 142 12.17 14.48 8.55
C ARG A 142 11.95 14.65 7.04
N PRO A 143 11.35 13.64 6.37
CA PRO A 143 11.11 13.71 4.92
C PRO A 143 10.00 14.70 4.57
N THR A 144 10.04 15.22 3.34
CA THR A 144 8.91 15.98 2.78
C THR A 144 7.78 15.06 2.33
N LEU A 145 6.57 15.60 2.17
CA LEU A 145 5.43 14.84 1.65
C LEU A 145 5.72 14.23 0.28
N GLY A 146 6.36 14.99 -0.62
CA GLY A 146 6.74 14.48 -1.94
C GLY A 146 7.69 13.28 -1.86
N TRP A 147 8.65 13.31 -0.92
CA TRP A 147 9.54 12.17 -0.69
C TRP A 147 8.76 10.95 -0.18
N ILE A 148 7.86 11.16 0.78
CA ILE A 148 7.00 10.09 1.33
C ILE A 148 6.14 9.46 0.22
N LEU A 149 5.47 10.27 -0.60
CA LEU A 149 4.60 9.77 -1.66
C LEU A 149 5.37 9.00 -2.73
N MET A 150 6.58 9.46 -3.08
CA MET A 150 7.48 8.70 -3.96
C MET A 150 7.88 7.36 -3.34
N TYR A 151 8.18 7.33 -2.04
CA TYR A 151 8.48 6.09 -1.33
C TYR A 151 7.28 5.13 -1.36
N VAL A 152 6.08 5.60 -1.00
CA VAL A 152 4.86 4.78 -1.03
C VAL A 152 4.59 4.25 -2.44
N LEU A 153 4.73 5.10 -3.46
CA LEU A 153 4.54 4.71 -4.86
C LEU A 153 5.53 3.61 -5.29
N GLN A 154 6.81 3.73 -4.95
CA GLN A 154 7.78 2.69 -5.31
C GLN A 154 7.49 1.35 -4.63
N GLU A 155 6.97 1.37 -3.39
CA GLU A 155 6.60 0.15 -2.66
C GLU A 155 5.45 -0.56 -3.37
N TYR A 156 4.43 0.19 -3.79
CA TYR A 156 3.34 -0.35 -4.61
C TYR A 156 3.83 -0.93 -5.93
N ALA A 157 4.65 -0.20 -6.69
CA ALA A 157 5.16 -0.65 -7.98
C ALA A 157 6.01 -1.93 -7.85
N ARG A 158 6.89 -1.96 -6.83
CA ARG A 158 7.72 -3.12 -6.49
C ARG A 158 6.88 -4.33 -6.13
N HIS A 159 5.86 -4.15 -5.29
CA HIS A 159 5.00 -5.24 -4.83
C HIS A 159 3.99 -5.71 -5.86
N ALA A 160 3.57 -4.85 -6.79
CA ALA A 160 2.81 -5.28 -7.96
C ALA A 160 3.61 -6.30 -8.79
N GLY A 161 4.91 -6.02 -9.04
CA GLY A 161 5.81 -6.96 -9.72
C GLY A 161 6.04 -8.26 -8.95
N HIS A 162 6.06 -8.23 -7.62
CA HIS A 162 6.11 -9.45 -6.82
C HIS A 162 4.85 -10.31 -7.00
N LEU A 163 3.68 -9.68 -7.01
CA LEU A 163 2.42 -10.37 -7.27
C LEU A 163 2.33 -10.93 -8.69
N ASP A 164 2.98 -10.31 -9.68
CA ASP A 164 3.07 -10.86 -11.04
C ASP A 164 3.74 -12.23 -11.03
N ILE A 165 4.89 -12.34 -10.37
CA ILE A 165 5.60 -13.60 -10.23
C ILE A 165 4.77 -14.62 -9.45
N ALA A 166 4.09 -14.20 -8.37
CA ALA A 166 3.22 -15.11 -7.64
C ALA A 166 2.06 -15.62 -8.51
N ARG A 167 1.43 -14.76 -9.31
CA ARG A 167 0.37 -15.16 -10.25
C ARG A 167 0.88 -16.14 -11.31
N GLU A 168 2.01 -15.84 -11.93
CA GLU A 168 2.60 -16.73 -12.93
C GLU A 168 2.84 -18.15 -12.39
N LEU A 169 3.25 -18.25 -11.12
CA LEU A 169 3.45 -19.53 -10.42
C LEU A 169 2.15 -20.21 -9.94
N ILE A 170 1.05 -19.46 -9.77
CA ILE A 170 -0.25 -19.99 -9.32
C ILE A 170 -1.05 -20.50 -10.52
N ASP A 171 -1.22 -19.67 -11.53
CA ASP A 171 -2.17 -19.89 -12.62
C ASP A 171 -1.66 -19.47 -14.01
N HIS A 172 -0.35 -19.19 -14.13
CA HIS A 172 0.30 -18.76 -15.37
C HIS A 172 -0.21 -17.41 -15.91
N ALA A 173 -0.99 -16.65 -15.13
CA ALA A 173 -1.32 -15.28 -15.49
C ALA A 173 -0.07 -14.41 -15.38
N THR A 174 0.25 -13.70 -16.47
CA THR A 174 1.38 -12.77 -16.52
C THR A 174 0.93 -11.35 -16.21
N GLY A 175 1.86 -10.51 -15.73
CA GLY A 175 1.60 -9.13 -15.32
C GLY A 175 1.70 -8.05 -16.41
N GLU A 176 1.09 -6.90 -16.11
CA GLU A 176 1.37 -5.53 -16.59
C GLU A 176 0.69 -4.48 -15.68
#